data_AF-A0A445MYL8-F1
#
_entry.id   AF-A0A445MYL8-F1
#
_cell.length_a   1.000
_cell.length_b   1.000
_cell.length_c   1.000
_cell.angle_alpha   90.00
_cell.angle_beta   90.00
_cell.angle_gamma   90.00
#
_symmetry.space_group_name_H-M   'P 1'
#
loop_
_entity.id
_entity.type
_entity.pdbx_description
1 polymer ?
#
loop_
_entity_poly.entity_id
_entity_poly.type
_entity_poly.pdbx_seq_one_letter_code
_entity_poly.pdbx_strand_id
1 'polypeptide(L)'
;MPKKNRIKTPYPGVYYIEGCHRNAAKKERTFYIRYRKNGKLIEERVGLRFRDGMTGEKAASIRAECIVGSQLSSKKSLYMIPEK
;
A
#
# COMPACT_ATOMS: atom_id res chain seq x y z
N MET A 1 -3.75 -9.43 18.33
CA MET A 1 -2.72 -9.27 17.27
C MET A 1 -1.99 -7.94 17.49
N PRO A 2 -0.66 -7.86 17.32
CA PRO A 2 0.08 -6.61 17.50
C PRO A 2 -0.46 -5.54 16.54
N LYS A 3 -0.73 -4.35 17.08
CA LYS A 3 -1.31 -3.21 16.37
C LYS A 3 -0.30 -2.73 15.33
N LYS A 4 -0.50 -3.06 14.05
CA LYS A 4 0.33 -2.54 12.96
C LYS A 4 0.07 -1.04 12.84
N ASN A 5 1.05 -0.21 13.18
CA ASN A 5 0.95 1.25 13.06
C ASN A 5 0.84 1.63 11.57
N ARG A 6 -0.35 2.07 11.16
CA ARG A 6 -0.61 2.64 9.84
C ARG A 6 -0.28 4.13 9.89
N ILE A 7 0.82 4.52 9.25
CA ILE A 7 1.28 5.89 9.21
C ILE A 7 0.78 6.53 7.91
N LYS A 8 0.04 7.63 8.04
CA LYS A 8 -0.52 8.36 6.89
C LYS A 8 0.59 9.13 6.18
N THR A 9 0.48 9.23 4.86
CA THR A 9 1.32 10.10 4.04
C THR A 9 0.54 11.37 3.69
N PRO A 10 1.20 12.43 3.17
CA PRO A 10 0.49 13.59 2.62
C PRO A 10 -0.39 13.26 1.41
N TYR A 11 -0.20 12.08 0.79
CA TYR A 11 -1.00 11.66 -0.36
C TYR A 11 -2.30 10.98 0.10
N PRO A 12 -3.47 11.41 -0.39
CA PRO A 12 -4.75 10.87 0.02
C PRO A 12 -4.87 9.40 -0.36
N GLY A 13 -5.32 8.57 0.59
CA GLY A 13 -5.46 7.14 0.39
C GLY A 13 -4.14 6.38 0.34
N VAL A 14 -3.00 7.01 0.62
CA VAL A 14 -1.70 6.33 0.72
C VAL A 14 -1.23 6.32 2.16
N TYR A 15 -0.88 5.14 2.66
CA TYR A 15 -0.33 4.97 4.00
C TYR A 15 0.78 3.92 3.97
N TYR A 16 1.66 3.92 4.98
CA TYR A 16 2.68 2.91 5.12
C TYR A 16 2.68 2.28 6.50
N ILE A 17 3.19 1.06 6.57
CA ILE A 17 3.44 0.34 7.81
C ILE A 17 4.94 0.18 7.96
N GLU A 18 5.47 0.62 9.10
CA GLU A 18 6.86 0.38 9.48
C GLU A 18 7.02 -1.03 10.04
N GLY A 19 7.83 -1.84 9.38
CA GLY A 19 8.29 -3.13 9.85
C GLY A 19 9.73 -3.03 10.34
N CYS A 20 10.01 -3.55 11.52
CA CYS A 20 11.39 -3.76 11.96
C CYS A 20 11.96 -4.93 11.16
N HIS A 21 13.03 -4.69 10.40
CA HIS A 21 13.81 -5.78 9.82
C HIS A 21 14.57 -6.47 10.96
N ARG A 22 14.51 -7.81 11.04
CA ARG A 22 15.11 -8.60 12.15
C ARG A 22 16.62 -8.37 12.32
N ASN A 23 17.27 -7.87 11.26
CA ASN A 23 18.73 -7.73 11.17
C ASN A 23 19.27 -6.33 10.82
N ALA A 24 18.47 -5.27 10.71
CA ALA A 24 19.00 -3.99 10.19
C ALA A 24 18.45 -2.76 10.90
N ALA A 25 19.35 -1.84 11.23
CA ALA A 25 19.09 -0.47 11.69
C ALA A 25 18.16 0.38 10.77
N LYS A 26 17.65 -0.20 9.68
CA LYS A 26 16.77 0.44 8.69
C LYS A 26 15.35 -0.08 8.88
N LYS A 27 14.45 0.81 9.34
CA LYS A 27 13.01 0.56 9.40
C LYS A 27 12.47 0.38 8.00
N GLU A 28 11.98 -0.81 7.67
CA GLU A 28 11.42 -1.08 6.35
C GLU A 28 9.98 -0.53 6.29
N ARG A 29 9.64 0.20 5.23
CA ARG A 29 8.30 0.77 5.04
C ARG A 29 7.58 0.01 3.94
N THR A 30 6.44 -0.58 4.29
CA THR A 30 5.53 -1.18 3.31
C THR A 30 4.44 -0.17 2.97
N PHE A 31 4.35 0.22 1.70
CA PHE A 31 3.33 1.16 1.24
C PHE A 31 2.06 0.43 0.82
N TYR A 32 0.93 1.05 1.16
CA TYR A 32 -0.41 0.62 0.84
C TYR A 32 -1.18 1.77 0.21
N ILE A 33 -2.05 1.43 -0.72
CA ILE A 33 -2.99 2.36 -1.35
C ILE A 33 -4.41 1.93 -1.01
N ARG A 34 -5.30 2.90 -0.84
CA ARG A 34 -6.71 2.73 -0.59
C ARG A 34 -7.49 3.58 -1.58
N TYR A 35 -8.34 2.95 -2.36
CA TYR A 35 -9.15 3.60 -3.38
C TYR A 35 -10.53 2.96 -3.51
N ARG A 36 -11.43 3.61 -4.24
CA ARG A 36 -12.76 3.08 -4.54
C ARG A 36 -12.85 2.82 -6.04
N LYS A 37 -13.28 1.62 -6.41
CA LYS A 37 -13.55 1.23 -7.79
C LYS A 37 -14.85 0.42 -7.82
N ASN A 38 -15.77 0.78 -8.70
CA ASN A 38 -17.07 0.13 -8.85
C ASN A 38 -17.85 0.00 -7.52
N GLY A 39 -17.86 1.07 -6.71
CA GLY A 39 -18.53 1.08 -5.40
C GLY A 39 -17.82 0.27 -4.30
N LYS A 40 -16.75 -0.46 -4.62
CA LYS A 40 -15.98 -1.25 -3.65
C LYS A 40 -14.77 -0.47 -3.17
N LEU A 41 -14.54 -0.51 -1.86
CA LEU A 41 -13.31 -0.02 -1.25
C LEU A 41 -12.24 -1.09 -1.37
N ILE A 42 -11.13 -0.75 -2.02
CA ILE A 42 -10.01 -1.65 -2.26
C ILE A 42 -8.79 -1.08 -1.53
N GLU A 43 -8.07 -1.97 -0.85
CA GLU A 43 -6.83 -1.65 -0.16
C GLU A 43 -5.74 -2.62 -0.64
N GLU A 44 -4.67 -2.10 -1.25
CA GLU A 44 -3.63 -2.89 -1.90
C GLU A 44 -2.25 -2.53 -1.40
N ARG A 45 -1.41 -3.56 -1.24
CA ARG A 45 0.01 -3.39 -0.97
C ARG A 45 0.74 -3.13 -2.28
N VAL A 46 1.35 -1.96 -2.43
CA VAL A 46 2.04 -1.55 -3.66
C VAL A 46 3.53 -1.85 -3.66
N GLY A 47 4.19 -1.86 -2.49
CA GLY A 47 5.64 -2.13 -2.47
C GLY A 47 6.33 -1.88 -1.14
N LEU A 48 7.63 -2.16 -1.13
CA LEU A 48 8.56 -1.91 -0.01
C LEU A 48 9.51 -0.77 -0.38
N ARG A 49 9.80 0.11 0.58
CA ARG A 49 10.69 1.26 0.34
C ARG A 49 12.07 0.87 -0.17
N PHE A 50 12.73 -0.07 0.50
CA PHE A 50 14.13 -0.42 0.18
C PHE A 50 14.23 -1.45 -0.94
N ARG A 51 13.38 -2.49 -0.93
CA ARG A 51 13.39 -3.52 -1.97
C ARG A 51 12.94 -3.02 -3.34
N ASP A 52 11.93 -2.15 -3.38
CA ASP A 52 11.27 -1.71 -4.63
C ASP A 52 11.54 -0.24 -4.96
N GLY A 53 12.25 0.50 -4.09
CA GLY A 53 12.40 1.95 -4.22
C GLY A 53 11.06 2.68 -4.12
N MET A 54 10.13 2.14 -3.32
CA MET A 54 8.76 2.64 -3.20
C MET A 54 8.68 3.90 -2.35
N THR A 55 7.96 4.90 -2.84
CA THR A 55 7.71 6.18 -2.14
C THR A 55 6.22 6.49 -2.09
N GLY A 56 5.85 7.47 -1.25
CA GLY A 56 4.46 7.96 -1.19
C GLY A 56 3.98 8.50 -2.54
N GLU A 57 4.85 9.20 -3.26
CA GLU A 57 4.58 9.73 -4.61
C GLU A 57 4.27 8.62 -5.61
N LYS A 58 5.16 7.62 -5.74
CA LYS A 58 4.93 6.48 -6.63
C LYS A 58 3.64 5.74 -6.28
N ALA A 59 3.33 5.61 -4.99
CA ALA A 59 2.12 4.95 -4.53
C ALA A 59 0.86 5.75 -4.91
N ALA A 60 0.95 7.08 -4.86
CA ALA A 60 -0.13 7.96 -5.30
C ALA A 60 -0.36 7.86 -6.82
N SER A 61 0.72 7.76 -7.62
CA SER A 61 0.61 7.53 -9.06
C SER A 61 -0.07 6.20 -9.38
N ILE A 62 0.38 5.09 -8.75
CA ILE A 62 -0.26 3.77 -8.91
C ILE A 62 -1.74 3.83 -8.51
N ARG A 63 -2.06 4.53 -7.42
CA ARG A 63 -3.45 4.74 -6.99
C ARG A 63 -4.27 5.46 -8.06
N ALA A 64 -3.73 6.50 -8.69
CA ALA A 64 -4.40 7.21 -9.77
C ALA A 64 -4.66 6.28 -10.97
N GLU A 65 -3.66 5.50 -11.38
CA GLU A 65 -3.79 4.51 -12.46
C GLU A 65 -4.86 3.43 -12.14
N CYS A 66 -4.92 2.95 -10.90
CA CYS A 66 -5.94 2.00 -10.45
C CYS A 66 -7.37 2.57 -10.51
N ILE A 67 -7.54 3.86 -10.22
CA ILE A 67 -8.83 4.57 -10.29
C ILE A 67 -9.26 4.79 -11.74
N VAL A 68 -8.34 5.25 -12.60
CA VAL A 68 -8.59 5.50 -14.03
C VAL A 68 -8.96 4.19 -14.77
N GLY A 69 -8.50 3.05 -14.26
CA GLY A 69 -8.88 1.74 -14.78
C GLY A 69 -7.90 1.19 -15.82
N SER A 70 -6.78 1.86 -16.06
CA SER A 70 -5.75 1.45 -17.03
C SER A 70 -4.92 0.25 -16.59
N GLN A 71 -4.94 -0.14 -15.32
CA GLN A 71 -4.36 -1.41 -14.86
C GLN A 71 -5.45 -2.49 -14.80
N LEU A 72 -5.59 -3.21 -15.91
CA LEU A 72 -6.29 -4.49 -15.96
C LEU A 72 -5.46 -5.53 -15.20
N SER A 73 -6.05 -6.08 -14.14
CA SER A 73 -6.10 -7.53 -13.89
C SER A 73 -4.87 -8.35 -14.33
N SER A 74 -3.89 -8.56 -13.45
CA SER A 74 -3.13 -9.82 -13.31
C SER A 74 -1.94 -9.68 -12.34
N LYS A 75 -2.22 -9.68 -11.03
CA LYS A 75 -1.44 -10.35 -9.96
C LYS A 75 -1.83 -9.74 -8.61
N LYS A 76 -2.12 -10.63 -7.66
CA LYS A 76 -2.40 -10.36 -6.22
C LYS A 76 -3.81 -9.93 -5.87
N SER A 77 -4.75 -10.83 -6.14
CA SER A 77 -5.82 -11.18 -5.18
C SER A 77 -5.21 -11.83 -3.92
N LEU A 78 -4.25 -11.18 -3.25
CA LEU A 78 -3.73 -11.63 -1.97
C LEU A 78 -3.56 -10.39 -1.11
N TYR A 79 -4.66 -9.99 -0.50
CA TYR A 79 -4.82 -9.40 0.83
C TYR A 79 -6.21 -8.72 0.85
N MET A 80 -7.27 -9.51 0.64
CA MET A 80 -8.52 -9.23 1.33
C MET A 80 -8.18 -9.23 2.82
N ILE A 81 -8.06 -8.05 3.41
CA ILE A 81 -8.04 -7.93 4.87
C ILE A 81 -9.52 -7.98 5.24
N PRO A 82 -10.04 -9.09 5.81
CA PRO A 82 -11.42 -9.10 6.28
C PRO A 82 -11.55 -8.03 7.36
N GLU A 83 -12.40 -7.03 7.11
CA GLU A 83 -12.88 -6.17 8.17
C GLU A 83 -13.94 -6.95 8.96
N LYS A 84 -13.47 -7.54 10.07
CA LYS A 84 -14.21 -8.23 11.15
C LYS A 84 -14.94 -9.53 10.83
#